data_AF-A0A2M9L650-F1
#
_entry.id   AF-A0A2M9L650-F1
#
_cell.length_a   1.000
_cell.length_b   1.000
_cell.length_c   1.000
_cell.angle_alpha   90.00
_cell.angle_beta   90.00
_cell.angle_gamma   90.00
#
_symmetry.space_group_name_H-M   'P 1'
#
loop_
_entity.id
_entity.type
_entity.pdbx_description
1 polymer ?
#
loop_
_entity_poly.entity_id
_entity_poly.type
_entity_poly.pdbx_seq_one_letter_code
_entity_poly.pdbx_strand_id
1 'polypeptide(L)'
;MALHKGQGHEQDDRRLPFSPLHVLTDPLGAMQVAPPLHRLPKIPIPPPVAYQLIHDELMLDGNAKLNLATFVTTQMDEHADRLMAECRDKNMIDKDEYPQTAELERRCVAILADLWHAPDPGAAVGCSTTGSSEACMLAGMALKRRWMRRNADRYAAGARPNLVMGINVQVCWEKFCNFWEVEARLVPMEGDRFHLTADQAAAHCDENTIGVVGILGSTFDGSYEPIAEICAALDELQQRTGLDVPVHVDAASGGMVAPFLDPGLKWDFRLPRVASINTSGHKYGLVYPGVGWALWRDGEALPEELVFKVNYLGGEMPTFALNFSRPGSEVVAQYYTFLRLGRAGFQAVQQACRDVAEYLAGQIEKLGPFRLITRGDQLPVFAFTTVEDSPFDVFDVSRRLRERGWQVPAYTFPEGRTDLAVLRVVCRNGFTRDLADLLLNDLRRVLPELERQPAPLSELGMPQRSGFHH
;
A
#
# COMPACT_ATOMS: atom_id res chain seq x y z
N MET A 1 75.72 -7.23 42.49
CA MET A 1 74.65 -7.30 43.49
C MET A 1 74.07 -5.90 43.66
N ALA A 2 72.83 -5.70 43.26
CA ALA A 2 72.07 -4.48 43.58
C ALA A 2 70.88 -4.88 44.45
N LEU A 3 70.80 -4.27 45.63
CA LEU A 3 69.66 -4.35 46.54
C LEU A 3 68.67 -3.24 46.14
N HIS A 4 67.41 -3.59 45.93
CA HIS A 4 66.32 -2.62 45.81
C HIS A 4 65.34 -2.79 46.98
N LYS A 5 65.18 -1.71 47.76
CA LYS A 5 64.22 -1.54 48.86
C LYS A 5 62.81 -1.31 48.31
N GLY A 6 61.80 -1.85 49.01
CA GLY A 6 60.39 -1.71 48.67
C GLY A 6 59.89 -0.26 48.72
N GLN A 7 59.06 0.11 47.74
CA GLN A 7 58.28 1.34 47.79
C GLN A 7 57.04 1.12 48.66
N GLY A 8 56.77 2.12 49.51
CA GLY A 8 55.64 2.14 50.43
C GLY A 8 54.30 2.08 49.71
N HIS A 9 53.33 1.50 50.41
CA HIS A 9 51.92 1.50 50.01
C HIS A 9 51.36 2.93 50.02
N GLU A 10 51.54 3.68 48.92
CA GLU A 10 50.47 4.55 48.43
C GLU A 10 49.38 3.63 47.86
N GLN A 11 48.12 3.96 48.14
CA GLN A 11 46.96 3.17 47.75
C GLN A 11 46.96 2.92 46.24
N ASP A 12 47.33 1.69 45.96
CA ASP A 12 47.40 0.99 44.71
C ASP A 12 45.98 0.89 44.11
N ASP A 13 45.60 1.89 43.32
CA ASP A 13 44.37 1.92 42.51
C ASP A 13 44.49 0.93 41.33
N ARG A 14 44.84 -0.32 41.64
CA ARG A 14 44.90 -1.43 40.67
C ARG A 14 43.48 -1.78 40.28
N ARG A 15 43.04 -1.20 39.16
CA ARG A 15 41.87 -1.66 38.41
C ARG A 15 42.12 -3.10 37.95
N LEU A 16 41.59 -4.07 38.68
CA LEU A 16 41.58 -5.47 38.28
C LEU A 16 40.45 -5.69 37.26
N PRO A 17 40.72 -6.31 36.10
CA PRO A 17 39.72 -6.50 35.08
C PRO A 17 38.77 -7.63 35.47
N PHE A 18 37.46 -7.33 35.57
CA PHE A 18 36.38 -8.31 35.74
C PHE A 18 35.28 -8.13 34.70
N SER A 19 34.59 -9.24 34.39
CA SER A 19 33.66 -9.39 33.27
C SER A 19 32.55 -8.33 33.30
N PRO A 20 32.47 -7.45 32.28
CA PRO A 20 31.49 -6.35 32.22
C PRO A 20 30.03 -6.81 32.00
N LEU A 21 29.77 -8.12 31.90
CA LEU A 21 28.41 -8.66 31.71
C LEU A 21 27.51 -8.55 32.96
N HIS A 22 28.02 -8.06 34.10
CA HIS A 22 27.27 -7.99 35.37
C HIS A 22 26.99 -6.58 35.92
N VAL A 23 27.41 -5.49 35.24
CA VAL A 23 27.20 -4.12 35.75
C VAL A 23 26.26 -3.37 34.82
N LEU A 24 24.95 -3.51 35.06
CA LEU A 24 23.89 -2.98 34.19
C LEU A 24 23.05 -1.85 34.80
N THR A 25 23.50 -1.20 35.88
CA THR A 25 22.73 -0.12 36.49
C THR A 25 23.64 0.98 37.02
N ASP A 26 23.94 1.97 36.18
CA ASP A 26 24.18 3.34 36.63
C ASP A 26 22.88 4.13 36.46
N PRO A 27 21.96 4.08 37.45
CA PRO A 27 20.69 4.79 37.35
C PRO A 27 20.88 6.30 37.29
N LEU A 28 21.95 6.85 37.87
CA LEU A 28 22.22 8.29 37.87
C LEU A 28 22.73 8.76 36.51
N GLY A 29 23.61 7.98 35.86
CA GLY A 29 24.04 8.23 34.49
C GLY A 29 22.90 8.13 33.48
N ALA A 30 22.03 7.12 33.61
CA ALA A 30 20.85 6.97 32.75
C ALA A 30 19.85 8.14 32.89
N MET A 31 19.67 8.69 34.09
CA MET A 31 18.80 9.85 34.35
C MET A 31 19.35 11.18 33.81
N GLN A 32 20.62 11.24 33.41
CA GLN A 32 21.25 12.44 32.85
C GLN A 32 21.28 12.44 31.32
N VAL A 33 20.83 11.37 30.67
CA VAL A 33 20.78 11.28 29.20
C VAL A 33 19.52 11.95 28.68
N ALA A 34 19.69 13.00 27.86
CA ALA A 34 18.64 13.53 27.01
C ALA A 34 18.75 12.89 25.61
N PRO A 35 17.65 12.43 25.00
CA PRO A 35 17.65 11.96 23.62
C PRO A 35 18.20 13.04 22.66
N PRO A 36 19.15 12.71 21.78
CA PRO A 36 19.70 13.67 20.83
C PRO A 36 18.64 14.07 19.79
N LEU A 37 18.31 15.36 19.69
CA LEU A 37 17.31 15.87 18.73
C LEU A 37 17.91 16.45 17.43
N HIS A 38 19.16 16.93 17.48
CA HIS A 38 19.72 17.74 16.38
C HIS A 38 21.13 17.32 15.95
N ARG A 39 21.83 16.51 16.74
CA ARG A 39 23.23 16.12 16.51
C ARG A 39 23.49 14.74 17.09
N LEU A 40 24.38 13.97 16.47
CA LEU A 40 24.84 12.70 17.01
C LEU A 40 25.55 12.92 18.37
N PRO A 41 25.28 12.11 19.41
CA PRO A 41 25.90 12.26 20.71
C PRO A 41 27.40 11.95 20.64
N LYS A 42 28.21 12.65 21.46
CA LYS A 42 29.67 12.46 21.50
C LYS A 42 30.11 11.17 22.18
N ILE A 43 29.24 10.59 23.01
CA ILE A 43 29.51 9.39 23.80
C ILE A 43 28.38 8.37 23.57
N PRO A 44 28.69 7.07 23.60
CA PRO A 44 27.67 6.03 23.52
C PRO A 44 26.84 5.96 24.81
N ILE A 45 25.63 5.40 24.71
CA ILE A 45 24.78 5.05 25.85
C ILE A 45 24.52 3.53 25.89
N PRO A 46 24.18 2.94 27.05
CA PRO A 46 23.88 1.51 27.13
C PRO A 46 22.68 1.11 26.25
N PRO A 47 22.71 -0.05 25.57
CA PRO A 47 21.60 -0.49 24.71
C PRO A 47 20.22 -0.53 25.38
N PRO A 48 20.06 -0.96 26.65
CA PRO A 48 18.74 -0.95 27.31
C PRO A 48 18.17 0.46 27.50
N VAL A 49 19.03 1.47 27.72
CA VAL A 49 18.60 2.88 27.85
C VAL A 49 18.14 3.40 26.49
N ALA A 50 18.90 3.13 25.42
CA ALA A 50 18.51 3.49 24.07
C ALA A 50 17.17 2.84 23.65
N TYR A 51 17.00 1.55 23.96
CA TYR A 51 15.76 0.82 23.72
C TYR A 51 14.58 1.48 24.45
N GLN A 52 14.70 1.71 25.76
CA GLN A 52 13.57 2.22 26.55
C GLN A 52 13.14 3.63 26.10
N LEU A 53 14.10 4.52 25.80
CA LEU A 53 13.80 5.87 25.30
C LEU A 53 12.98 5.82 24.00
N ILE A 54 13.42 5.01 23.03
CA ILE A 54 12.71 4.85 21.76
C ILE A 54 11.35 4.16 21.98
N HIS A 55 11.32 3.11 22.80
CA HIS A 55 10.11 2.35 23.09
C HIS A 55 9.03 3.19 23.75
N ASP A 56 9.39 4.07 24.70
CA ASP A 56 8.44 4.97 25.38
C ASP A 56 7.88 6.03 24.43
N GLU A 57 8.69 6.60 23.54
CA GLU A 57 8.20 7.53 22.51
C GLU A 57 7.25 6.84 21.53
N LEU A 58 7.54 5.60 21.12
CA LEU A 58 6.70 4.81 20.21
C LEU A 58 5.35 4.42 20.84
N MET A 59 5.17 4.50 22.17
CA MET A 59 3.85 4.30 22.80
C MET A 59 2.83 5.37 22.41
N LEU A 60 3.28 6.52 21.89
CA LEU A 60 2.41 7.60 21.42
C LEU A 60 1.86 7.33 20.01
N ASP A 61 2.37 6.32 19.30
CA ASP A 61 1.76 5.88 18.05
C ASP A 61 0.38 5.25 18.30
N GLY A 62 -0.52 5.46 17.35
CA GLY A 62 -1.85 4.87 17.40
C GLY A 62 -1.79 3.34 17.31
N ASN A 63 -2.68 2.66 18.03
CA ASN A 63 -2.80 1.21 17.91
C ASN A 63 -3.21 0.80 16.48
N ALA A 64 -2.35 0.05 15.79
CA ALA A 64 -2.56 -0.36 14.40
C ALA A 64 -3.85 -1.20 14.19
N LYS A 65 -4.30 -1.97 15.21
CA LYS A 65 -5.56 -2.73 15.13
C LYS A 65 -6.80 -1.84 15.09
N LEU A 66 -6.71 -0.63 15.66
CA LEU A 66 -7.79 0.37 15.65
C LEU A 66 -7.65 1.37 14.48
N ASN A 67 -6.60 1.21 13.66
CA ASN A 67 -6.40 2.04 12.49
C ASN A 67 -7.28 1.55 11.34
N LEU A 68 -8.43 2.18 11.11
CA LEU A 68 -9.35 1.86 10.02
C LEU A 68 -9.10 2.71 8.76
N ALA A 69 -8.07 3.55 8.78
CA ALA A 69 -7.62 4.31 7.62
C ALA A 69 -6.75 3.48 6.68
N THR A 70 -5.86 2.65 7.23
CA THR A 70 -4.86 1.93 6.43
C THR A 70 -5.43 0.72 5.71
N PHE A 71 -4.92 0.46 4.50
CA PHE A 71 -5.12 -0.81 3.77
C PHE A 71 -4.09 -1.88 4.13
N VAL A 72 -3.03 -1.49 4.84
CA VAL A 72 -1.88 -2.34 5.11
C VAL A 72 -2.21 -3.36 6.20
N THR A 73 -1.71 -4.58 6.07
CA THR A 73 -1.84 -5.63 7.08
C THR A 73 -1.17 -5.20 8.39
N THR A 74 -1.90 -5.35 9.49
CA THR A 74 -1.44 -4.95 10.84
C THR A 74 -1.23 -6.13 11.77
N GLN A 75 -1.41 -7.36 11.28
CA GLN A 75 -1.20 -8.59 12.04
C GLN A 75 -0.95 -9.76 11.09
N MET A 76 0.09 -10.54 11.39
CA MET A 76 0.31 -11.88 10.86
C MET A 76 0.29 -12.90 12.00
N ASP A 77 0.43 -14.20 11.69
CA ASP A 77 0.57 -15.23 12.73
C ASP A 77 2.04 -15.37 13.20
N GLU A 78 2.22 -16.01 14.36
CA GLU A 78 3.53 -16.15 15.02
C GLU A 78 4.60 -16.86 14.16
N HIS A 79 4.20 -17.73 13.22
CA HIS A 79 5.16 -18.41 12.35
C HIS A 79 5.64 -17.47 11.25
N ALA A 80 4.76 -16.60 10.74
CA ALA A 80 5.17 -15.54 9.83
C ALA A 80 6.12 -14.56 10.51
N ASP A 81 5.80 -14.11 11.73
CA ASP A 81 6.67 -13.24 12.54
C ASP A 81 8.06 -13.88 12.72
N ARG A 82 8.09 -15.18 13.04
CA ARG A 82 9.33 -15.94 13.21
C ARG A 82 10.12 -16.05 11.90
N LEU A 83 9.48 -16.39 10.78
CA LEU A 83 10.15 -16.48 9.47
C LEU A 83 10.73 -15.13 9.05
N MET A 84 10.00 -14.03 9.28
CA MET A 84 10.48 -12.69 8.99
C MET A 84 11.69 -12.32 9.85
N ALA A 85 11.66 -12.64 11.15
CA ALA A 85 12.79 -12.42 12.04
C ALA A 85 14.03 -13.24 11.62
N GLU A 86 13.85 -14.49 11.20
CA GLU A 86 14.91 -15.38 10.70
C GLU A 86 15.49 -14.93 9.34
N CYS A 87 14.72 -14.16 8.55
CA CYS A 87 15.11 -13.72 7.21
C CYS A 87 15.45 -12.22 7.10
N ARG A 88 15.48 -11.48 8.20
CA ARG A 88 15.69 -10.01 8.20
C ARG A 88 17.05 -9.59 7.63
N ASP A 89 18.04 -10.48 7.64
CA ASP A 89 19.41 -10.29 7.15
C ASP A 89 19.57 -10.65 5.67
N LYS A 90 18.57 -11.28 5.05
CA LYS A 90 18.62 -11.73 3.65
C LYS A 90 18.36 -10.55 2.73
N ASN A 91 19.35 -10.18 1.92
CA ASN A 91 19.23 -9.11 0.94
C ASN A 91 18.60 -9.64 -0.36
N MET A 92 17.45 -9.11 -0.78
CA MET A 92 16.69 -9.64 -1.92
C MET A 92 17.42 -9.52 -3.26
N ILE A 93 18.31 -8.54 -3.42
CA ILE A 93 19.04 -8.33 -4.68
C ILE A 93 20.25 -9.26 -4.85
N ASP A 94 20.77 -9.81 -3.75
CA ASP A 94 21.93 -10.72 -3.71
C ASP A 94 21.46 -12.15 -4.03
N LYS A 95 20.97 -12.35 -5.27
CA LYS A 95 20.27 -13.57 -5.66
C LYS A 95 21.16 -14.81 -5.74
N ASP A 96 22.47 -14.66 -5.89
CA ASP A 96 23.42 -15.77 -5.87
C ASP A 96 23.80 -16.18 -4.44
N GLU A 97 23.88 -15.21 -3.53
CA GLU A 97 24.13 -15.43 -2.12
C GLU A 97 22.89 -15.99 -1.39
N TYR A 98 21.69 -15.60 -1.83
CA TYR A 98 20.40 -16.06 -1.27
C TYR A 98 19.49 -16.69 -2.34
N PRO A 99 19.94 -17.77 -3.00
CA PRO A 99 19.25 -18.35 -4.16
C PRO A 99 17.90 -18.96 -3.78
N GLN A 100 17.76 -19.43 -2.54
CA GLN A 100 16.49 -19.97 -2.08
C GLN A 100 15.44 -18.87 -1.88
N THR A 101 15.84 -17.66 -1.45
CA THR A 101 14.94 -16.50 -1.36
C THR A 101 14.52 -16.04 -2.75
N ALA A 102 15.46 -16.00 -3.71
CA ALA A 102 15.17 -15.70 -5.12
C ALA A 102 14.20 -16.73 -5.75
N GLU A 103 14.33 -18.01 -5.41
CA GLU A 103 13.40 -19.04 -5.84
C GLU A 103 11.99 -18.84 -5.26
N LEU A 104 11.86 -18.38 -4.00
CA LEU A 104 10.55 -18.04 -3.43
C LEU A 104 9.92 -16.84 -4.13
N GLU A 105 10.71 -15.82 -4.48
CA GLU A 105 10.23 -14.71 -5.31
C GLU A 105 9.66 -15.22 -6.64
N ARG A 106 10.42 -16.07 -7.34
CA ARG A 106 10.01 -16.67 -8.63
C ARG A 106 8.71 -17.46 -8.51
N ARG A 107 8.55 -18.23 -7.42
CA ARG A 107 7.29 -18.97 -7.15
C ARG A 107 6.12 -18.05 -6.90
N CYS A 108 6.32 -16.96 -6.15
CA CYS A 108 5.26 -15.97 -5.94
C CYS A 108 4.82 -15.31 -7.26
N VAL A 109 5.77 -14.96 -8.14
CA VAL A 109 5.45 -14.45 -9.49
C VAL A 109 4.61 -15.47 -10.26
N ALA A 110 5.01 -16.73 -10.30
CA ALA A 110 4.28 -17.78 -10.99
C ALA A 110 2.86 -18.01 -10.42
N ILE A 111 2.71 -17.98 -9.10
CA ILE A 111 1.40 -18.10 -8.42
C ILE A 111 0.49 -16.92 -8.79
N LEU A 112 1.02 -15.70 -8.77
CA LEU A 112 0.25 -14.51 -9.14
C LEU A 112 -0.11 -14.49 -10.64
N ALA A 113 0.79 -14.96 -11.50
CA ALA A 113 0.54 -15.08 -12.92
C ALA A 113 -0.59 -16.06 -13.22
N ASP A 114 -0.60 -17.23 -12.55
CA ASP A 114 -1.70 -18.19 -12.62
C ASP A 114 -3.00 -17.59 -12.06
N LEU A 115 -2.93 -16.96 -10.89
CA LEU A 115 -4.07 -16.33 -10.23
C LEU A 115 -4.76 -15.26 -11.09
N TRP A 116 -3.99 -14.55 -11.91
CA TRP A 116 -4.46 -13.50 -12.82
C TRP A 116 -4.56 -13.95 -14.27
N HIS A 117 -4.57 -15.27 -14.51
CA HIS A 117 -4.81 -15.86 -15.83
C HIS A 117 -3.84 -15.38 -16.91
N ALA A 118 -2.56 -15.21 -16.57
CA ALA A 118 -1.52 -14.95 -17.55
C ALA A 118 -1.56 -16.04 -18.64
N PRO A 119 -1.35 -15.71 -19.93
CA PRO A 119 -1.45 -16.68 -21.02
C PRO A 119 -0.54 -17.90 -20.88
N ASP A 120 0.65 -17.68 -20.33
CA ASP A 120 1.60 -18.73 -19.94
C ASP A 120 2.15 -18.38 -18.55
N PRO A 121 1.56 -18.90 -17.45
CA PRO A 121 2.04 -18.63 -16.10
C PRO A 121 3.48 -19.12 -15.84
N GLY A 122 3.94 -20.13 -16.59
CA GLY A 122 5.30 -20.68 -16.47
C GLY A 122 6.36 -19.78 -17.09
N ALA A 123 5.97 -18.98 -18.10
CA ALA A 123 6.81 -17.99 -18.76
C ALA A 123 6.51 -16.55 -18.32
N ALA A 124 5.71 -16.36 -17.26
CA ALA A 124 5.28 -15.05 -16.82
C ALA A 124 6.46 -14.15 -16.42
N VAL A 125 6.39 -12.90 -16.84
CA VAL A 125 7.40 -11.88 -16.56
C VAL A 125 6.93 -11.03 -15.39
N GLY A 126 7.70 -11.00 -14.30
CA GLY A 126 7.34 -10.20 -13.14
C GLY A 126 8.43 -10.16 -12.08
N CYS A 127 8.26 -9.27 -11.11
CA CYS A 127 9.19 -9.08 -10.01
C CYS A 127 8.47 -8.66 -8.72
N SER A 128 9.12 -8.90 -7.58
CA SER A 128 8.72 -8.29 -6.32
C SER A 128 9.28 -6.86 -6.21
N THR A 129 8.50 -6.01 -5.58
CA THR A 129 8.80 -4.59 -5.33
C THR A 129 8.57 -4.31 -3.84
N THR A 130 8.93 -3.12 -3.36
CA THR A 130 8.62 -2.71 -1.97
C THR A 130 7.10 -2.48 -1.78
N GLY A 131 6.38 -2.23 -2.86
CA GLY A 131 4.95 -1.95 -2.85
C GLY A 131 4.43 -1.54 -4.22
N SER A 132 3.11 -1.38 -4.33
CA SER A 132 2.46 -0.95 -5.58
C SER A 132 3.02 0.34 -6.17
N SER A 133 3.54 1.28 -5.37
CA SER A 133 4.12 2.52 -5.94
C SER A 133 5.33 2.26 -6.84
N GLU A 134 6.25 1.38 -6.44
CA GLU A 134 7.38 0.98 -7.29
C GLU A 134 6.87 0.17 -8.50
N ALA A 135 5.94 -0.77 -8.27
CA ALA A 135 5.34 -1.55 -9.34
C ALA A 135 4.64 -0.70 -10.42
N CYS A 136 3.88 0.32 -10.02
CA CYS A 136 3.23 1.27 -10.93
C CYS A 136 4.26 2.05 -11.75
N MET A 137 5.34 2.51 -11.13
CA MET A 137 6.42 3.22 -11.84
C MET A 137 7.09 2.31 -12.87
N LEU A 138 7.40 1.06 -12.53
CA LEU A 138 7.96 0.08 -13.46
C LEU A 138 7.00 -0.20 -14.63
N ALA A 139 5.71 -0.36 -14.34
CA ALA A 139 4.68 -0.53 -15.38
C ALA A 139 4.58 0.69 -16.29
N GLY A 140 4.55 1.91 -15.73
CA GLY A 140 4.55 3.16 -16.47
C GLY A 140 5.79 3.34 -17.35
N MET A 141 6.97 2.97 -16.85
CA MET A 141 8.21 2.96 -17.63
C MET A 141 8.13 2.01 -18.83
N ALA A 142 7.56 0.81 -18.64
CA ALA A 142 7.37 -0.15 -19.72
C ALA A 142 6.37 0.39 -20.77
N LEU A 143 5.25 0.97 -20.34
CA LEU A 143 4.27 1.63 -21.22
C LEU A 143 4.92 2.76 -22.03
N LYS A 144 5.61 3.69 -21.36
CA LYS A 144 6.31 4.81 -21.99
C LYS A 144 7.33 4.32 -23.02
N ARG A 145 8.15 3.31 -22.67
CA ARG A 145 9.17 2.77 -23.56
C ARG A 145 8.56 2.11 -24.81
N ARG A 146 7.47 1.34 -24.65
CA ARG A 146 6.74 0.74 -25.77
C ARG A 146 6.16 1.80 -26.70
N TRP A 147 5.55 2.85 -26.15
CA TRP A 147 5.04 3.96 -26.94
C TRP A 147 6.16 4.72 -27.68
N MET A 148 7.29 5.01 -27.01
CA MET A 148 8.46 5.67 -27.62
C MET A 148 9.00 4.88 -28.82
N ARG A 149 9.10 3.54 -28.71
CA ARG A 149 9.56 2.67 -29.82
C ARG A 149 8.63 2.77 -31.04
N ARG A 150 7.32 2.76 -30.81
CA ARG A 150 6.30 2.85 -31.88
C ARG A 150 6.22 4.26 -32.50
N ASN A 151 6.68 5.29 -31.79
CA ASN A 151 6.57 6.69 -32.17
C ASN A 151 7.93 7.41 -32.22
N ALA A 152 9.00 6.72 -32.61
CA ALA A 152 10.37 7.24 -32.50
C ALA A 152 10.56 8.61 -33.15
N ASP A 153 10.07 8.80 -34.39
CA ASP A 153 10.18 10.07 -35.11
C ASP A 153 9.38 11.20 -34.44
N ARG A 154 8.18 10.88 -33.94
CA ARG A 154 7.31 11.85 -33.26
C ARG A 154 7.91 12.26 -31.92
N TYR A 155 8.45 11.30 -31.16
CA TYR A 155 9.14 11.56 -29.90
C TYR A 155 10.39 12.42 -30.12
N ALA A 156 11.19 12.12 -31.15
CA ALA A 156 12.35 12.94 -31.54
C ALA A 156 11.94 14.36 -31.97
N ALA A 157 10.76 14.53 -32.56
CA ALA A 157 10.17 15.81 -32.92
C ALA A 157 9.50 16.56 -31.74
N GLY A 158 9.58 16.04 -30.51
CA GLY A 158 9.06 16.69 -29.31
C GLY A 158 7.64 16.31 -28.90
N ALA A 159 7.06 15.23 -29.45
CA ALA A 159 5.78 14.73 -28.99
C ALA A 159 5.84 14.32 -27.51
N ARG A 160 4.86 14.79 -26.73
CA ARG A 160 4.81 14.57 -25.28
C ARG A 160 3.86 13.41 -24.96
N PRO A 161 4.34 12.31 -24.34
CA PRO A 161 3.47 11.21 -23.93
C PRO A 161 2.47 11.64 -22.85
N ASN A 162 1.27 11.06 -22.87
CA ASN A 162 0.27 11.21 -21.82
C ASN A 162 -0.22 9.84 -21.30
N LEU A 163 -0.79 9.84 -20.09
CA LEU A 163 -1.39 8.66 -19.43
C LEU A 163 -2.80 9.03 -18.98
N VAL A 164 -3.80 8.26 -19.41
CA VAL A 164 -5.23 8.51 -19.11
C VAL A 164 -5.66 7.68 -17.89
N MET A 165 -6.28 8.34 -16.92
CA MET A 165 -6.64 7.76 -15.63
C MET A 165 -7.84 8.48 -15.02
N GLY A 166 -8.59 7.83 -14.13
CA GLY A 166 -9.55 8.54 -13.28
C GLY A 166 -8.82 9.41 -12.25
N ILE A 167 -9.41 10.52 -11.83
CA ILE A 167 -8.82 11.39 -10.80
C ILE A 167 -8.70 10.70 -9.41
N ASN A 168 -9.42 9.60 -9.23
CA ASN A 168 -9.37 8.71 -8.06
C ASN A 168 -8.11 7.81 -8.01
N VAL A 169 -7.13 8.00 -8.92
CA VAL A 169 -5.82 7.34 -8.82
C VAL A 169 -5.12 7.64 -7.50
N GLN A 170 -4.29 6.70 -7.07
CA GLN A 170 -3.37 6.93 -5.97
C GLN A 170 -2.20 7.81 -6.45
N VAL A 171 -1.69 8.67 -5.57
CA VAL A 171 -0.62 9.65 -5.84
C VAL A 171 0.65 9.09 -6.50
N CYS A 172 0.90 7.77 -6.46
CA CYS A 172 2.02 7.15 -7.15
C CYS A 172 1.99 7.36 -8.67
N TRP A 173 0.80 7.47 -9.27
CA TRP A 173 0.65 7.74 -10.69
C TRP A 173 0.97 9.20 -11.03
N GLU A 174 0.56 10.15 -10.20
CA GLU A 174 0.99 11.55 -10.34
C GLU A 174 2.50 11.69 -10.17
N LYS A 175 3.10 10.98 -9.21
CA LYS A 175 4.55 10.90 -9.05
C LYS A 175 5.23 10.34 -10.30
N PHE A 176 4.70 9.25 -10.86
CA PHE A 176 5.21 8.69 -12.12
C PHE A 176 5.15 9.72 -13.24
N CYS A 177 3.98 10.33 -13.47
CA CYS A 177 3.79 11.34 -14.51
C CYS A 177 4.76 12.52 -14.34
N ASN A 178 4.93 13.02 -13.13
CA ASN A 178 5.86 14.09 -12.83
C ASN A 178 7.34 13.69 -13.03
N PHE A 179 7.77 12.56 -12.49
CA PHE A 179 9.17 12.13 -12.54
C PHE A 179 9.63 11.66 -13.92
N TRP A 180 8.71 11.14 -14.74
CA TRP A 180 9.00 10.68 -16.10
C TRP A 180 8.45 11.60 -17.20
N GLU A 181 8.06 12.83 -16.87
CA GLU A 181 7.63 13.85 -17.84
C GLU A 181 6.49 13.35 -18.76
N VAL A 182 5.55 12.60 -18.18
CA VAL A 182 4.32 12.14 -18.84
C VAL A 182 3.19 13.06 -18.40
N GLU A 183 2.40 13.57 -19.34
CA GLU A 183 1.21 14.34 -19.01
C GLU A 183 0.17 13.45 -18.32
N ALA A 184 -0.26 13.83 -17.11
CA ALA A 184 -1.35 13.16 -16.41
C ALA A 184 -2.69 13.68 -16.95
N ARG A 185 -3.46 12.81 -17.61
CA ARG A 185 -4.83 13.10 -18.02
C ARG A 185 -5.79 12.48 -17.02
N LEU A 186 -6.04 13.23 -15.96
CA LEU A 186 -6.95 12.86 -14.89
C LEU A 186 -8.38 13.22 -15.31
N VAL A 187 -9.25 12.22 -15.42
CA VAL A 187 -10.68 12.41 -15.68
C VAL A 187 -11.37 12.76 -14.35
N PRO A 188 -11.95 13.96 -14.21
CA PRO A 188 -12.64 14.35 -12.98
C PRO A 188 -13.86 13.49 -12.67
N MET A 189 -14.23 13.45 -11.40
CA MET A 189 -15.53 12.91 -10.99
C MET A 189 -16.65 13.81 -11.52
N GLU A 190 -17.87 13.29 -11.64
CA GLU A 190 -19.02 14.10 -12.06
C GLU A 190 -20.33 13.47 -11.59
N GLY A 191 -21.14 14.21 -10.83
CA GLY A 191 -22.38 13.66 -10.27
C GLY A 191 -22.10 12.37 -9.50
N ASP A 192 -22.74 11.27 -9.88
CA ASP A 192 -22.56 9.95 -9.25
C ASP A 192 -21.45 9.10 -9.92
N ARG A 193 -20.70 9.65 -10.88
CA ARG A 193 -19.50 9.01 -11.46
C ARG A 193 -18.28 9.32 -10.59
N PHE A 194 -17.95 8.38 -9.71
CA PHE A 194 -16.82 8.51 -8.78
C PHE A 194 -15.49 7.95 -9.28
N HIS A 195 -15.47 7.30 -10.44
CA HIS A 195 -14.28 6.65 -10.98
C HIS A 195 -14.27 6.68 -12.52
N LEU A 196 -13.18 6.24 -13.13
CA LEU A 196 -13.07 6.20 -14.59
C LEU A 196 -14.14 5.28 -15.19
N THR A 197 -14.76 5.72 -16.27
CA THR A 197 -15.71 4.94 -17.08
C THR A 197 -15.14 4.69 -18.47
N ALA A 198 -15.66 3.68 -19.16
CA ALA A 198 -15.16 3.26 -20.47
C ALA A 198 -15.23 4.36 -21.55
N ASP A 199 -16.34 5.11 -21.58
CA ASP A 199 -16.55 6.23 -22.51
C ASP A 199 -15.53 7.36 -22.26
N GLN A 200 -15.30 7.70 -20.99
CA GLN A 200 -14.36 8.75 -20.62
C GLN A 200 -12.91 8.34 -20.89
N ALA A 201 -12.55 7.08 -20.63
CA ALA A 201 -11.23 6.55 -20.94
C ALA A 201 -10.91 6.71 -22.44
N ALA A 202 -11.80 6.25 -23.32
CA ALA A 202 -11.60 6.35 -24.76
C ALA A 202 -11.62 7.81 -25.27
N ALA A 203 -12.48 8.67 -24.70
CA ALA A 203 -12.58 10.08 -25.09
C ALA A 203 -11.32 10.91 -24.78
N HIS A 204 -10.53 10.50 -23.78
CA HIS A 204 -9.30 11.19 -23.37
C HIS A 204 -8.02 10.62 -24.02
N CYS A 205 -8.15 9.54 -24.80
CA CYS A 205 -7.04 8.96 -25.55
C CYS A 205 -6.76 9.71 -26.86
N ASP A 206 -5.48 9.85 -27.19
CA ASP A 206 -4.98 10.32 -28.48
C ASP A 206 -3.73 9.52 -28.90
N GLU A 207 -3.09 9.94 -29.98
CA GLU A 207 -1.90 9.28 -30.50
C GLU A 207 -0.64 9.39 -29.61
N ASN A 208 -0.70 10.20 -28.55
CA ASN A 208 0.36 10.35 -27.56
C ASN A 208 0.07 9.55 -26.27
N THR A 209 -1.09 8.90 -26.17
CA THR A 209 -1.47 8.11 -25.01
C THR A 209 -0.64 6.83 -24.93
N ILE A 210 0.13 6.68 -23.84
CA ILE A 210 0.98 5.51 -23.61
C ILE A 210 0.19 4.32 -23.05
N GLY A 211 -0.99 4.58 -22.49
CA GLY A 211 -1.90 3.59 -21.93
C GLY A 211 -3.05 4.23 -21.15
N VAL A 212 -3.96 3.38 -20.68
CA VAL A 212 -4.99 3.71 -19.69
C VAL A 212 -4.70 2.93 -18.40
N VAL A 213 -4.82 3.59 -17.25
CA VAL A 213 -4.80 2.91 -15.95
C VAL A 213 -6.23 2.70 -15.48
N GLY A 214 -6.61 1.44 -15.26
CA GLY A 214 -7.86 1.09 -14.59
C GLY A 214 -7.59 0.62 -13.16
N ILE A 215 -8.38 1.09 -12.19
CA ILE A 215 -8.17 0.82 -10.76
C ILE A 215 -9.11 -0.28 -10.28
N LEU A 216 -8.55 -1.42 -9.89
CA LEU A 216 -9.32 -2.48 -9.24
C LEU A 216 -9.30 -2.29 -7.71
N GLY A 217 -10.19 -1.42 -7.25
CA GLY A 217 -10.37 -1.12 -5.83
C GLY A 217 -9.81 0.25 -5.46
N SER A 218 -10.61 1.29 -5.69
CA SER A 218 -10.27 2.68 -5.39
C SER A 218 -9.92 2.86 -3.92
N THR A 219 -8.91 3.68 -3.66
CA THR A 219 -8.56 4.09 -2.31
C THR A 219 -9.65 4.99 -1.71
N PHE A 220 -10.44 5.70 -2.51
CA PHE A 220 -11.41 6.67 -2.02
C PHE A 220 -12.67 6.02 -1.43
N ASP A 221 -13.15 4.93 -2.00
CA ASP A 221 -14.44 4.36 -1.60
C ASP A 221 -14.50 2.82 -1.67
N GLY A 222 -13.45 2.16 -2.14
CA GLY A 222 -13.39 0.70 -2.27
C GLY A 222 -13.99 0.15 -3.57
N SER A 223 -14.47 1.01 -4.47
CA SER A 223 -15.13 0.60 -5.72
C SER A 223 -14.16 0.03 -6.77
N TYR A 224 -14.65 -0.84 -7.65
CA TYR A 224 -13.93 -1.36 -8.81
C TYR A 224 -14.25 -0.55 -10.06
N GLU A 225 -13.23 -0.13 -10.79
CA GLU A 225 -13.43 0.40 -12.14
C GLU A 225 -13.75 -0.72 -13.14
N PRO A 226 -14.53 -0.42 -14.20
CA PRO A 226 -15.02 -1.43 -15.13
C PRO A 226 -13.97 -1.79 -16.20
N ILE A 227 -12.93 -2.52 -15.80
CA ILE A 227 -11.75 -2.82 -16.65
C ILE A 227 -12.13 -3.47 -17.99
N ALA A 228 -13.08 -4.42 -17.99
CA ALA A 228 -13.53 -5.08 -19.22
C ALA A 228 -14.21 -4.09 -20.20
N GLU A 229 -15.01 -3.17 -19.69
CA GLU A 229 -15.70 -2.16 -20.49
C GLU A 229 -14.70 -1.13 -21.02
N ILE A 230 -13.73 -0.70 -20.20
CA ILE A 230 -12.61 0.13 -20.64
C ILE A 230 -11.86 -0.54 -21.79
N CYS A 231 -11.52 -1.83 -21.67
CA CYS A 231 -10.85 -2.56 -22.74
C CYS A 231 -11.70 -2.59 -24.03
N ALA A 232 -13.00 -2.84 -23.91
CA ALA A 232 -13.91 -2.88 -25.06
C ALA A 232 -14.02 -1.50 -25.76
N ALA A 233 -14.13 -0.40 -25.01
CA ALA A 233 -14.16 0.94 -25.58
C ALA A 233 -12.85 1.30 -26.31
N LEU A 234 -11.71 0.82 -25.81
CA LEU A 234 -10.42 0.97 -26.47
C LEU A 234 -10.30 0.09 -27.73
N ASP A 235 -10.95 -1.08 -27.77
CA ASP A 235 -11.09 -1.88 -29.00
C ASP A 235 -11.86 -1.13 -30.08
N GLU A 236 -12.98 -0.51 -29.71
CA GLU A 236 -13.77 0.32 -30.63
C GLU A 236 -13.00 1.56 -31.10
N LEU A 237 -12.23 2.20 -30.19
CA LEU A 237 -11.35 3.31 -30.54
C LEU A 237 -10.32 2.89 -31.58
N GLN A 238 -9.63 1.77 -31.38
CA GLN A 238 -8.65 1.25 -32.33
C GLN A 238 -9.27 0.95 -33.69
N GLN A 239 -10.45 0.34 -33.73
CA GLN A 239 -11.15 0.06 -34.99
C GLN A 239 -11.46 1.34 -35.78
N ARG A 240 -11.78 2.43 -35.09
CA ARG A 240 -12.15 3.72 -35.71
C ARG A 240 -10.95 4.57 -36.12
N THR A 241 -9.87 4.55 -35.34
CA THR A 241 -8.76 5.52 -35.46
C THR A 241 -7.41 4.88 -35.76
N GLY A 242 -7.28 3.57 -35.57
CA GLY A 242 -6.02 2.84 -35.61
C GLY A 242 -5.17 2.96 -34.34
N LEU A 243 -5.63 3.69 -33.31
CA LEU A 243 -4.89 3.87 -32.05
C LEU A 243 -4.88 2.58 -31.22
N ASP A 244 -3.70 1.98 -31.05
CA ASP A 244 -3.51 0.82 -30.17
C ASP A 244 -3.05 1.26 -28.77
N VAL A 245 -4.00 1.43 -27.85
CA VAL A 245 -3.75 1.86 -26.48
C VAL A 245 -3.87 0.67 -25.51
N PRO A 246 -2.78 0.30 -24.80
CA PRO A 246 -2.81 -0.78 -23.80
C PRO A 246 -3.42 -0.33 -22.46
N VAL A 247 -3.79 -1.30 -21.63
CA VAL A 247 -4.28 -1.08 -20.26
C VAL A 247 -3.28 -1.61 -19.24
N HIS A 248 -3.00 -0.82 -18.21
CA HIS A 248 -2.44 -1.32 -16.96
C HIS A 248 -3.55 -1.36 -15.90
N VAL A 249 -3.59 -2.43 -15.11
CA VAL A 249 -4.55 -2.52 -14.00
C VAL A 249 -3.84 -2.25 -12.69
N ASP A 250 -4.19 -1.13 -12.06
CA ASP A 250 -3.79 -0.86 -10.68
C ASP A 250 -4.64 -1.73 -9.72
N ALA A 251 -4.18 -2.94 -9.45
CA ALA A 251 -4.84 -3.90 -8.59
C ALA A 251 -4.17 -3.97 -7.20
N ALA A 252 -3.64 -2.84 -6.72
CA ALA A 252 -2.96 -2.73 -5.43
C ALA A 252 -3.70 -3.43 -4.28
N SER A 253 -5.03 -3.26 -4.22
CA SER A 253 -5.90 -3.93 -3.26
C SER A 253 -6.67 -5.08 -3.91
N GLY A 254 -7.39 -4.82 -5.01
CA GLY A 254 -8.33 -5.77 -5.61
C GLY A 254 -7.67 -7.02 -6.19
N GLY A 255 -6.39 -6.97 -6.54
CA GLY A 255 -5.64 -8.10 -7.09
C GLY A 255 -5.52 -9.29 -6.13
N MET A 256 -5.75 -9.04 -4.84
CA MET A 256 -5.78 -10.05 -3.77
C MET A 256 -7.17 -10.28 -3.17
N VAL A 257 -8.23 -9.72 -3.77
CA VAL A 257 -9.64 -9.87 -3.35
C VAL A 257 -10.47 -10.50 -4.46
N ALA A 258 -10.53 -9.85 -5.63
CA ALA A 258 -11.40 -10.24 -6.73
C ALA A 258 -11.16 -11.68 -7.24
N PRO A 259 -9.93 -12.22 -7.33
CA PRO A 259 -9.72 -13.61 -7.71
C PRO A 259 -10.41 -14.65 -6.84
N PHE A 260 -10.70 -14.30 -5.57
CA PHE A 260 -11.23 -15.21 -4.58
C PHE A 260 -12.74 -15.04 -4.37
N LEU A 261 -13.23 -13.80 -4.40
CA LEU A 261 -14.64 -13.49 -4.12
C LEU A 261 -15.47 -13.23 -5.38
N ASP A 262 -14.84 -12.74 -6.45
CA ASP A 262 -15.52 -12.32 -7.68
C ASP A 262 -14.91 -13.01 -8.92
N PRO A 263 -14.77 -14.35 -8.96
CA PRO A 263 -14.05 -15.05 -10.04
C PRO A 263 -14.66 -14.85 -11.44
N GLY A 264 -15.95 -14.50 -11.50
CA GLY A 264 -16.64 -14.16 -12.75
C GLY A 264 -16.28 -12.79 -13.33
N LEU A 265 -15.73 -11.88 -12.52
CA LEU A 265 -15.31 -10.55 -12.97
C LEU A 265 -14.09 -10.68 -13.89
N LYS A 266 -14.20 -10.16 -15.11
CA LYS A 266 -13.07 -10.07 -16.05
C LYS A 266 -12.36 -8.74 -15.85
N TRP A 267 -11.14 -8.81 -15.32
CA TRP A 267 -10.33 -7.62 -15.05
C TRP A 267 -8.84 -7.83 -15.33
N ASP A 268 -8.40 -9.08 -15.47
CA ASP A 268 -6.99 -9.49 -15.49
C ASP A 268 -6.52 -9.82 -16.92
N PHE A 269 -5.46 -10.65 -17.06
CA PHE A 269 -4.89 -11.02 -18.35
C PHE A 269 -5.82 -11.83 -19.27
N ARG A 270 -7.03 -12.21 -18.82
CA ARG A 270 -8.10 -12.65 -19.73
C ARG A 270 -8.48 -11.58 -20.76
N LEU A 271 -8.21 -10.30 -20.47
CA LEU A 271 -8.42 -9.18 -21.38
C LEU A 271 -7.13 -8.90 -22.18
N PRO A 272 -7.13 -9.02 -23.53
CA PRO A 272 -5.90 -8.89 -24.33
C PRO A 272 -5.20 -7.54 -24.21
N ARG A 273 -5.94 -6.45 -23.95
CA ARG A 273 -5.37 -5.11 -23.75
C ARG A 273 -4.61 -4.96 -22.44
N VAL A 274 -4.88 -5.80 -21.44
CA VAL A 274 -4.18 -5.74 -20.15
C VAL A 274 -2.75 -6.21 -20.36
N ALA A 275 -1.84 -5.24 -20.39
CA ALA A 275 -0.42 -5.43 -20.64
C ALA A 275 0.37 -5.72 -19.35
N SER A 276 -0.07 -5.17 -18.23
CA SER A 276 0.53 -5.40 -16.92
C SER A 276 -0.44 -5.16 -15.78
N ILE A 277 -0.15 -5.77 -14.63
CA ILE A 277 -0.93 -5.70 -13.40
C ILE A 277 0.05 -5.54 -12.22
N ASN A 278 -0.27 -4.67 -11.27
CA ASN A 278 0.44 -4.62 -9.98
C ASN A 278 -0.46 -5.16 -8.84
N THR A 279 0.15 -5.53 -7.71
CA THR A 279 -0.59 -5.62 -6.44
C THR A 279 0.30 -5.30 -5.24
N SER A 280 -0.28 -4.84 -4.14
CA SER A 280 0.43 -4.72 -2.87
C SER A 280 0.20 -5.99 -2.06
N GLY A 281 1.21 -6.87 -1.98
CA GLY A 281 1.18 -8.03 -1.09
C GLY A 281 0.92 -7.62 0.37
N HIS A 282 1.39 -6.44 0.74
CA HIS A 282 1.18 -5.92 2.08
C HIS A 282 -0.21 -5.32 2.37
N LYS A 283 -1.12 -5.27 1.39
CA LYS A 283 -2.53 -4.89 1.60
C LYS A 283 -3.36 -6.15 1.87
N TYR A 284 -4.24 -6.52 0.95
CA TYR A 284 -5.03 -7.76 1.04
C TYR A 284 -4.24 -9.03 0.70
N GLY A 285 -2.95 -8.92 0.36
CA GLY A 285 -2.05 -10.08 0.26
C GLY A 285 -1.58 -10.66 1.60
N LEU A 286 -2.00 -10.03 2.71
CA LEU A 286 -1.86 -10.49 4.11
C LEU A 286 -0.43 -10.50 4.67
N VAL A 287 0.47 -9.68 4.12
CA VAL A 287 1.86 -9.52 4.61
C VAL A 287 2.05 -8.15 5.24
N TYR A 288 2.95 -8.00 6.21
CA TYR A 288 3.35 -6.68 6.73
C TYR A 288 3.90 -5.75 5.62
N PRO A 289 3.89 -4.41 5.84
CA PRO A 289 4.40 -3.45 4.86
C PRO A 289 5.84 -3.76 4.41
N GLY A 290 6.08 -3.71 3.10
CA GLY A 290 7.39 -3.97 2.50
C GLY A 290 7.39 -4.86 1.25
N VAL A 291 6.24 -5.39 0.81
CA VAL A 291 6.15 -6.16 -0.45
C VAL A 291 4.99 -5.76 -1.38
N GLY A 292 5.30 -5.63 -2.67
CA GLY A 292 4.38 -5.54 -3.79
C GLY A 292 4.86 -6.39 -4.97
N TRP A 293 4.08 -6.43 -6.03
CA TRP A 293 4.34 -7.25 -7.22
C TRP A 293 3.97 -6.48 -8.48
N ALA A 294 4.79 -6.62 -9.52
CA ALA A 294 4.52 -6.15 -10.86
C ALA A 294 4.65 -7.33 -11.83
N LEU A 295 3.58 -7.61 -12.58
CA LEU A 295 3.58 -8.65 -13.61
C LEU A 295 3.21 -8.04 -14.95
N TRP A 296 3.87 -8.51 -16.00
CA TRP A 296 3.58 -8.20 -17.39
C TRP A 296 2.98 -9.43 -18.05
N ARG A 297 2.10 -9.18 -19.02
CA ARG A 297 1.40 -10.24 -19.77
C ARG A 297 2.38 -11.25 -20.39
N ASP A 298 3.43 -10.74 -21.00
CA ASP A 298 4.42 -11.46 -21.79
C ASP A 298 5.69 -10.60 -21.95
N GLY A 299 6.71 -11.13 -22.65
CA GLY A 299 7.96 -10.42 -22.92
C GLY A 299 7.82 -9.18 -23.82
N GLU A 300 6.79 -9.10 -24.67
CA GLU A 300 6.54 -7.92 -25.50
C GLU A 300 6.00 -6.74 -24.68
N ALA A 301 5.31 -7.04 -23.57
CA ALA A 301 4.83 -6.04 -22.62
C ALA A 301 5.96 -5.45 -21.75
N LEU A 302 7.12 -6.11 -21.61
CA LEU A 302 8.30 -5.59 -20.92
C LEU A 302 9.51 -5.47 -21.86
N PRO A 303 9.82 -4.27 -22.38
CA PRO A 303 10.99 -4.05 -23.24
C PRO A 303 12.31 -4.49 -22.59
N GLU A 304 13.08 -5.35 -23.28
CA GLU A 304 14.33 -5.96 -22.75
C GLU A 304 15.39 -4.92 -22.33
N GLU A 305 15.46 -3.75 -22.95
CA GLU A 305 16.42 -2.69 -22.59
C GLU A 305 16.15 -2.03 -21.24
N LEU A 306 14.97 -2.27 -20.64
CA LEU A 306 14.69 -1.88 -19.27
C LEU A 306 15.21 -2.91 -18.26
N VAL A 307 15.55 -4.12 -18.72
CA VAL A 307 16.01 -5.22 -17.87
C VAL A 307 17.53 -5.19 -17.80
N PHE A 308 18.06 -5.09 -16.58
CA PHE A 308 19.50 -5.13 -16.32
C PHE A 308 19.93 -6.55 -15.97
N LYS A 309 21.07 -6.98 -16.50
CA LYS A 309 21.72 -8.24 -16.11
C LYS A 309 22.93 -7.90 -15.25
N VAL A 310 22.86 -8.22 -13.97
CA VAL A 310 23.95 -7.99 -13.01
C VAL A 310 24.83 -9.23 -13.01
N ASN A 311 26.16 -9.10 -13.14
CA ASN A 311 27.11 -10.23 -13.22
C ASN A 311 28.19 -10.23 -12.11
N TYR A 312 28.30 -9.18 -11.30
CA TYR A 312 29.33 -9.07 -10.26
C TYR A 312 28.95 -9.76 -8.93
N LEU A 313 27.73 -10.27 -8.85
CA LEU A 313 27.21 -11.08 -7.74
C LEU A 313 27.14 -12.56 -8.15
N GLY A 314 28.13 -13.08 -8.88
CA GLY A 314 28.28 -14.52 -9.12
C GLY A 314 27.46 -15.18 -10.25
N GLY A 315 26.43 -14.54 -10.81
CA GLY A 315 25.66 -15.07 -11.95
C GLY A 315 24.93 -13.99 -12.77
N GLU A 316 24.31 -14.35 -13.92
CA GLU A 316 23.48 -13.43 -14.72
C GLU A 316 22.00 -13.56 -14.35
N MET A 317 21.49 -12.70 -13.47
CA MET A 317 20.04 -12.64 -13.19
C MET A 317 19.43 -11.34 -13.73
N PRO A 318 18.36 -11.42 -14.53
CA PRO A 318 17.65 -10.24 -15.01
C PRO A 318 16.93 -9.54 -13.85
N THR A 319 17.11 -8.23 -13.73
CA THR A 319 16.46 -7.38 -12.73
C THR A 319 15.82 -6.17 -13.39
N PHE A 320 14.60 -5.86 -12.95
CA PHE A 320 13.92 -4.60 -13.28
C PHE A 320 13.27 -4.09 -12.00
N ALA A 321 13.99 -3.20 -11.31
CA ALA A 321 13.62 -2.64 -10.01
C ALA A 321 14.17 -1.21 -9.90
N LEU A 322 13.51 -0.37 -9.10
CA LEU A 322 14.03 0.95 -8.75
C LEU A 322 14.92 0.88 -7.50
N ASN A 323 14.56 -0.01 -6.57
CA ASN A 323 15.37 -0.31 -5.40
C ASN A 323 16.49 -1.29 -5.73
N PHE A 324 17.56 -1.24 -4.92
CA PHE A 324 18.64 -2.22 -4.96
C PHE A 324 18.57 -3.10 -3.70
N SER A 325 19.41 -2.86 -2.69
CA SER A 325 19.38 -3.63 -1.44
C SER A 325 18.08 -3.40 -0.66
N ARG A 326 17.42 -4.51 -0.29
CA ARG A 326 16.22 -4.50 0.56
C ARG A 326 16.03 -5.88 1.21
N PRO A 327 15.31 -5.99 2.34
CA PRO A 327 15.07 -7.28 2.98
C PRO A 327 14.25 -8.23 2.11
N GLY A 328 14.55 -9.52 2.20
CA GLY A 328 13.82 -10.62 1.57
C GLY A 328 12.72 -11.23 2.45
N SER A 329 12.61 -10.81 3.71
CA SER A 329 11.66 -11.34 4.70
C SER A 329 10.21 -11.30 4.23
N GLU A 330 9.80 -10.23 3.57
CA GLU A 330 8.43 -10.00 3.13
C GLU A 330 8.06 -10.88 1.94
N VAL A 331 9.04 -11.22 1.08
CA VAL A 331 8.86 -12.20 0.00
C VAL A 331 8.68 -13.59 0.56
N VAL A 332 9.50 -13.97 1.56
CA VAL A 332 9.37 -15.24 2.29
C VAL A 332 8.00 -15.33 2.96
N ALA A 333 7.57 -14.26 3.62
CA ALA A 333 6.26 -14.16 4.28
C ALA A 333 5.09 -14.24 3.28
N GLN A 334 5.23 -13.65 2.09
CA GLN A 334 4.22 -13.78 1.04
C GLN A 334 4.10 -15.23 0.56
N TYR A 335 5.22 -15.90 0.32
CA TYR A 335 5.22 -17.31 -0.09
C TYR A 335 4.63 -18.21 1.00
N TYR A 336 4.99 -17.97 2.27
CA TYR A 336 4.38 -18.63 3.42
C TYR A 336 2.85 -18.50 3.41
N THR A 337 2.35 -17.28 3.18
CA THR A 337 0.91 -17.00 3.14
C THR A 337 0.23 -17.76 2.00
N PHE A 338 0.83 -17.77 0.79
CA PHE A 338 0.33 -18.56 -0.34
C PHE A 338 0.30 -20.06 -0.03
N LEU A 339 1.37 -20.59 0.55
CA LEU A 339 1.49 -22.01 0.88
C LEU A 339 0.50 -22.45 1.97
N ARG A 340 0.38 -21.66 3.04
CA ARG A 340 -0.47 -21.98 4.20
C ARG A 340 -1.96 -21.89 3.87
N LEU A 341 -2.36 -20.83 3.18
CA LEU A 341 -3.78 -20.55 2.95
C LEU A 341 -4.30 -21.25 1.69
N GLY A 342 -3.50 -21.27 0.62
CA GLY A 342 -3.98 -21.61 -0.71
C GLY A 342 -5.22 -20.79 -1.11
N ARG A 343 -5.89 -21.20 -2.17
CA ARG A 343 -7.08 -20.48 -2.68
C ARG A 343 -8.24 -20.45 -1.66
N ALA A 344 -8.51 -21.58 -0.99
CA ALA A 344 -9.62 -21.69 -0.04
C ALA A 344 -9.41 -20.82 1.22
N GLY A 345 -8.18 -20.77 1.75
CA GLY A 345 -7.86 -19.93 2.91
C GLY A 345 -7.93 -18.45 2.58
N PHE A 346 -7.41 -18.02 1.42
CA PHE A 346 -7.58 -16.65 0.96
C PHE A 346 -9.06 -16.30 0.80
N GLN A 347 -9.86 -17.14 0.14
CA GLN A 347 -11.30 -16.92 0.01
C GLN A 347 -11.98 -16.75 1.38
N ALA A 348 -11.68 -17.61 2.35
CA ALA A 348 -12.26 -17.50 3.69
C ALA A 348 -11.87 -16.19 4.41
N VAL A 349 -10.60 -15.78 4.33
CA VAL A 349 -10.13 -14.53 4.94
C VAL A 349 -10.76 -13.31 4.27
N GLN A 350 -10.78 -13.26 2.94
CA GLN A 350 -11.37 -12.12 2.23
C GLN A 350 -12.88 -12.04 2.45
N GLN A 351 -13.59 -13.19 2.45
CA GLN A 351 -15.02 -13.23 2.70
C GLN A 351 -15.35 -12.71 4.09
N ALA A 352 -14.59 -13.13 5.11
CA ALA A 352 -14.78 -12.63 6.47
C ALA A 352 -14.58 -11.10 6.55
N CYS A 353 -13.62 -10.53 5.81
CA CYS A 353 -13.45 -9.09 5.74
C CYS A 353 -14.65 -8.40 5.06
N ARG A 354 -15.17 -8.97 3.96
CA ARG A 354 -16.32 -8.45 3.21
C ARG A 354 -17.59 -8.50 4.04
N ASP A 355 -17.84 -9.61 4.74
CA ASP A 355 -18.98 -9.79 5.63
C ASP A 355 -19.00 -8.74 6.76
N VAL A 356 -17.83 -8.42 7.33
CA VAL A 356 -17.71 -7.36 8.35
C VAL A 356 -17.95 -5.98 7.75
N ALA A 357 -17.42 -5.70 6.55
CA ALA A 357 -17.62 -4.42 5.87
C ALA A 357 -19.11 -4.18 5.55
N GLU A 358 -19.77 -5.13 4.90
CA GLU A 358 -21.19 -5.04 4.54
C GLU A 358 -22.09 -4.94 5.79
N TYR A 359 -21.78 -5.72 6.83
CA TYR A 359 -22.49 -5.62 8.10
C TYR A 359 -22.36 -4.22 8.70
N LEU A 360 -21.13 -3.73 8.84
CA LEU A 360 -20.86 -2.45 9.49
C LEU A 360 -21.48 -1.29 8.70
N ALA A 361 -21.34 -1.29 7.37
CA ALA A 361 -21.98 -0.31 6.49
C ALA A 361 -23.51 -0.30 6.70
N GLY A 362 -24.14 -1.48 6.66
CA GLY A 362 -25.59 -1.60 6.87
C GLY A 362 -26.07 -1.23 8.27
N GLN A 363 -25.23 -1.33 9.31
CA GLN A 363 -25.57 -0.86 10.65
C GLN A 363 -25.40 0.65 10.80
N ILE A 364 -24.38 1.24 10.18
CA ILE A 364 -24.15 2.69 10.18
C ILE A 364 -25.29 3.41 9.48
N GLU A 365 -25.72 2.91 8.32
CA GLU A 365 -26.86 3.45 7.56
C GLU A 365 -28.16 3.49 8.39
N LYS A 366 -28.39 2.47 9.23
CA LYS A 366 -29.57 2.40 10.12
C LYS A 366 -29.55 3.38 11.29
N LEU A 367 -28.43 4.06 11.57
CA LEU A 367 -28.37 5.05 12.64
C LEU A 367 -29.17 6.31 12.30
N GLY A 368 -29.39 6.61 11.01
CA GLY A 368 -30.19 7.75 10.56
C GLY A 368 -29.36 8.91 9.95
N PRO A 369 -28.35 9.47 10.62
CA PRO A 369 -27.68 10.69 10.15
C PRO A 369 -26.59 10.42 9.08
N PHE A 370 -26.51 9.20 8.55
CA PHE A 370 -25.48 8.80 7.61
C PHE A 370 -26.08 8.26 6.30
N ARG A 371 -25.40 8.54 5.19
CA ARG A 371 -25.70 8.03 3.85
C ARG A 371 -24.49 7.29 3.30
N LEU A 372 -24.67 6.06 2.85
CA LEU A 372 -23.59 5.28 2.24
C LEU A 372 -23.26 5.81 0.84
N ILE A 373 -21.96 5.83 0.51
CA ILE A 373 -21.45 6.04 -0.85
C ILE A 373 -21.15 4.69 -1.50
N THR A 374 -20.53 3.78 -0.74
CA THR A 374 -20.30 2.38 -1.12
C THR A 374 -20.70 1.46 0.03
N ARG A 375 -20.87 0.16 -0.25
CA ARG A 375 -21.40 -0.81 0.73
C ARG A 375 -20.36 -1.82 1.23
N GLY A 376 -19.18 -1.87 0.59
CA GLY A 376 -18.14 -2.83 0.92
C GLY A 376 -18.33 -4.21 0.29
N ASP A 377 -19.16 -4.30 -0.76
CA ASP A 377 -19.48 -5.51 -1.53
C ASP A 377 -18.48 -5.79 -2.66
N GLN A 378 -17.59 -4.84 -2.96
CA GLN A 378 -16.43 -4.99 -3.85
C GLN A 378 -15.16 -5.19 -3.01
N LEU A 379 -14.34 -4.16 -2.77
CA LEU A 379 -13.39 -4.27 -1.66
C LEU A 379 -14.15 -4.32 -0.32
N PRO A 380 -13.61 -4.98 0.72
CA PRO A 380 -14.13 -4.88 2.09
C PRO A 380 -13.77 -3.53 2.70
N VAL A 381 -14.23 -2.47 2.03
CA VAL A 381 -13.99 -1.05 2.28
C VAL A 381 -15.25 -0.33 1.87
N PHE A 382 -15.70 0.59 2.70
CA PHE A 382 -16.85 1.41 2.36
C PHE A 382 -16.64 2.86 2.79
N ALA A 383 -17.27 3.76 2.05
CA ALA A 383 -17.32 5.17 2.35
C ALA A 383 -18.77 5.59 2.64
N PHE A 384 -18.93 6.56 3.54
CA PHE A 384 -20.22 7.13 3.89
C PHE A 384 -20.06 8.60 4.27
N THR A 385 -21.13 9.36 4.11
CA THR A 385 -21.20 10.78 4.43
C THR A 385 -22.36 11.04 5.40
N THR A 386 -22.48 12.26 5.89
CA THR A 386 -23.64 12.71 6.65
C THR A 386 -24.81 13.03 5.71
N VAL A 387 -26.04 12.95 6.21
CA VAL A 387 -27.20 13.48 5.48
C VAL A 387 -27.11 15.00 5.33
N GLU A 388 -27.87 15.55 4.39
CA GLU A 388 -28.00 17.01 4.23
C GLU A 388 -28.53 17.65 5.52
N ASP A 389 -28.13 18.90 5.79
CA ASP A 389 -28.51 19.69 6.98
C ASP A 389 -28.21 19.03 8.35
N SER A 390 -27.26 18.09 8.39
CA SER A 390 -26.77 17.52 9.66
C SER A 390 -26.08 18.60 10.52
N PRO A 391 -26.34 18.64 11.85
CA PRO A 391 -25.69 19.62 12.75
C PRO A 391 -24.19 19.34 12.98
N PHE A 392 -23.65 18.29 12.38
CA PHE A 392 -22.25 17.89 12.42
C PHE A 392 -21.82 17.33 11.05
N ASP A 393 -20.52 17.38 10.77
CA ASP A 393 -19.95 16.81 9.56
C ASP A 393 -19.14 15.51 9.82
N VAL A 394 -18.61 14.91 8.74
CA VAL A 394 -17.78 13.70 8.82
C VAL A 394 -16.46 13.91 9.60
N PHE A 395 -15.93 15.14 9.65
CA PHE A 395 -14.70 15.46 10.37
C PHE A 395 -14.95 15.50 11.88
N ASP A 396 -16.12 16.00 12.29
CA ASP A 396 -16.57 15.96 13.68
C ASP A 396 -16.67 14.53 14.20
N VAL A 397 -17.28 13.63 13.41
CA VAL A 397 -17.39 12.21 13.74
C VAL A 397 -15.99 11.56 13.87
N SER A 398 -15.10 11.80 12.90
CA SER A 398 -13.72 11.29 12.92
C SER A 398 -12.97 11.71 14.19
N ARG A 399 -13.09 12.98 14.59
CA ARG A 399 -12.49 13.52 15.81
C ARG A 399 -13.02 12.82 17.06
N ARG A 400 -14.33 12.66 17.19
CA ARG A 400 -14.97 12.02 18.36
C ARG A 400 -14.64 10.53 18.47
N LEU A 401 -14.49 9.84 17.34
CA LEU A 401 -14.00 8.47 17.31
C LEU A 401 -12.53 8.37 17.73
N ARG A 402 -11.69 9.37 17.39
CA ARG A 402 -10.28 9.41 17.82
C ARG A 402 -10.10 9.49 19.32
N GLU A 403 -10.98 10.21 20.03
CA GLU A 403 -10.97 10.27 21.50
C GLU A 403 -11.17 8.88 22.15
N ARG A 404 -11.61 7.90 21.37
CA ARG A 404 -11.81 6.49 21.76
C ARG A 404 -10.78 5.54 21.14
N GLY A 405 -9.72 6.07 20.54
CA GLY A 405 -8.63 5.30 19.92
C GLY A 405 -8.88 4.87 18.47
N TRP A 406 -10.11 5.02 17.95
CA TRP A 406 -10.44 4.65 16.59
C TRP A 406 -9.86 5.64 15.59
N GLN A 407 -9.20 5.13 14.55
CA GLN A 407 -8.69 5.97 13.48
C GLN A 407 -9.49 5.79 12.20
N VAL A 408 -10.62 6.49 12.11
CA VAL A 408 -11.46 6.54 10.90
C VAL A 408 -11.16 7.85 10.15
N PRO A 409 -10.60 7.81 8.93
CA PRO A 409 -10.25 9.02 8.19
C PRO A 409 -11.51 9.70 7.65
N ALA A 410 -11.52 11.04 7.72
CA ALA A 410 -12.44 11.89 6.99
C ALA A 410 -11.67 12.73 5.97
N TYR A 411 -12.20 12.86 4.76
CA TYR A 411 -11.59 13.62 3.66
C TYR A 411 -12.64 13.98 2.60
N THR A 412 -12.28 14.96 1.77
CA THR A 412 -13.09 15.43 0.64
C THR A 412 -12.70 14.68 -0.63
N PHE A 413 -13.68 14.38 -1.49
CA PHE A 413 -13.43 13.84 -2.82
C PHE A 413 -12.71 14.86 -3.73
N PRO A 414 -11.99 14.38 -4.77
CA PRO A 414 -11.19 15.23 -5.65
C PRO A 414 -12.05 16.09 -6.59
N GLU A 415 -11.40 16.74 -7.57
CA GLU A 415 -12.05 17.62 -8.56
C GLU A 415 -13.30 16.98 -9.18
N GLY A 416 -14.34 17.81 -9.28
CA GLY A 416 -15.66 17.39 -9.75
C GLY A 416 -16.59 16.90 -8.64
N ARG A 417 -16.08 16.58 -7.44
CA ARG A 417 -16.86 16.23 -6.24
C ARG A 417 -16.29 16.82 -4.93
N THR A 418 -15.68 17.99 -4.98
CA THR A 418 -15.13 18.67 -3.78
C THR A 418 -16.20 19.14 -2.78
N ASP A 419 -17.48 19.06 -3.17
CA ASP A 419 -18.65 19.20 -2.29
C ASP A 419 -18.81 18.03 -1.32
N LEU A 420 -18.26 16.85 -1.64
CA LEU A 420 -18.51 15.62 -0.93
C LEU A 420 -17.36 15.25 0.01
N ALA A 421 -17.60 15.36 1.31
CA ALA A 421 -16.74 14.82 2.34
C ALA A 421 -17.26 13.47 2.86
N VAL A 422 -16.37 12.51 3.08
CA VAL A 422 -16.72 11.15 3.51
C VAL A 422 -15.87 10.70 4.70
N LEU A 423 -16.39 9.74 5.46
CA LEU A 423 -15.61 8.80 6.26
C LEU A 423 -15.38 7.54 5.44
N ARG A 424 -14.19 6.95 5.52
CA ARG A 424 -13.89 5.63 4.95
C ARG A 424 -13.53 4.64 6.04
N VAL A 425 -14.05 3.42 5.97
CA VAL A 425 -13.65 2.32 6.85
C VAL A 425 -13.06 1.20 6.01
N VAL A 426 -11.82 0.82 6.33
CA VAL A 426 -11.13 -0.31 5.71
C VAL A 426 -11.19 -1.52 6.64
N CYS A 427 -11.93 -2.55 6.25
CA CYS A 427 -12.01 -3.81 6.98
C CYS A 427 -10.91 -4.76 6.47
N ARG A 428 -9.95 -5.07 7.36
CA ARG A 428 -8.80 -5.93 7.07
C ARG A 428 -8.87 -7.20 7.91
N ASN A 429 -8.03 -8.18 7.56
CA ASN A 429 -7.80 -9.33 8.41
C ASN A 429 -7.43 -8.87 9.84
N GLY A 430 -8.09 -9.45 10.84
CA GLY A 430 -7.97 -9.05 12.24
C GLY A 430 -9.00 -8.02 12.74
N PHE A 431 -9.72 -7.33 11.85
CA PHE A 431 -10.88 -6.52 12.24
C PHE A 431 -12.14 -7.37 12.28
N THR A 432 -12.44 -7.91 13.47
CA THR A 432 -13.51 -8.88 13.68
C THR A 432 -14.89 -8.23 13.76
N ARG A 433 -15.93 -9.06 13.69
CA ARG A 433 -17.31 -8.65 13.98
C ARG A 433 -17.45 -8.00 15.37
N ASP A 434 -16.76 -8.52 16.37
CA ASP A 434 -16.75 -7.96 17.72
C ASP A 434 -16.16 -6.53 17.76
N LEU A 435 -15.02 -6.30 17.08
CA LEU A 435 -14.45 -4.95 16.95
C LEU A 435 -15.38 -4.00 16.17
N ALA A 436 -16.09 -4.51 15.15
CA ALA A 436 -17.10 -3.73 14.44
C ALA A 436 -18.28 -3.34 15.36
N ASP A 437 -18.73 -4.24 16.22
CA ASP A 437 -19.78 -3.95 17.22
C ASP A 437 -19.30 -2.95 18.28
N LEU A 438 -18.03 -3.02 18.72
CA LEU A 438 -17.42 -2.02 19.61
C LEU A 438 -17.35 -0.64 18.96
N LEU A 439 -16.93 -0.55 17.70
CA LEU A 439 -16.94 0.69 16.93
C LEU A 439 -18.36 1.27 16.82
N LEU A 440 -19.37 0.45 16.50
CA LEU A 440 -20.76 0.87 16.44
C LEU A 440 -21.27 1.40 17.77
N ASN A 441 -20.91 0.76 18.88
CA ASN A 441 -21.29 1.21 20.22
C ASN A 441 -20.65 2.55 20.56
N ASP A 442 -19.40 2.78 20.18
CA ASP A 442 -18.74 4.06 20.34
C ASP A 442 -19.35 5.15 19.45
N LEU A 443 -19.70 4.84 18.20
CA LEU A 443 -20.41 5.76 17.32
C LEU A 443 -21.78 6.16 17.90
N ARG A 444 -22.59 5.19 18.34
CA ARG A 444 -23.88 5.43 19.01
C ARG A 444 -23.73 6.28 20.27
N ARG A 445 -22.63 6.13 20.99
CA ARG A 445 -22.37 6.89 22.22
C ARG A 445 -22.04 8.35 21.94
N VAL A 446 -21.33 8.65 20.85
CA VAL A 446 -20.98 10.03 20.50
C VAL A 446 -22.08 10.77 19.74
N LEU A 447 -22.99 10.05 19.06
CA LEU A 447 -24.07 10.63 18.26
C LEU A 447 -24.94 11.65 19.02
N PRO A 448 -25.46 11.39 20.24
CA PRO A 448 -26.29 12.37 20.94
C PRO A 448 -25.58 13.69 21.28
N GLU A 449 -24.25 13.68 21.38
CA GLU A 449 -23.47 14.90 21.56
C GLU A 449 -23.27 15.64 20.24
N LEU A 450 -23.04 14.89 19.16
CA LEU A 450 -22.94 15.44 17.80
C LEU A 450 -24.26 16.08 17.35
N GLU A 451 -25.40 15.44 17.61
CA GLU A 451 -26.74 15.92 17.26
C GLU A 451 -27.16 17.19 18.02
N ARG A 452 -26.52 17.49 19.17
CA ARG A 452 -26.76 18.71 19.95
C ARG A 452 -25.86 19.88 19.52
N GLN A 453 -24.96 19.67 18.56
CA GLN A 453 -24.12 20.75 18.05
C GLN A 453 -24.98 21.82 17.37
N PRO A 454 -24.63 23.10 17.51
CA PRO A 454 -25.38 24.18 16.86
C PRO A 454 -25.12 24.25 15.35
N ALA A 455 -23.94 23.80 14.91
CA ALA A 455 -23.47 23.71 13.54
C ALA A 455 -22.19 22.84 13.51
N PRO A 456 -21.74 22.34 12.35
CA PRO A 456 -20.45 21.68 12.21
C PRO A 456 -19.30 22.52 12.79
N LEU A 457 -18.30 21.89 13.41
CA LEU A 457 -17.23 22.64 14.08
C LEU A 457 -16.44 23.53 13.12
N SER A 458 -16.39 23.16 11.84
CA SER A 458 -15.79 23.94 10.76
C SER A 458 -16.43 25.31 10.58
N GLU A 459 -17.75 25.41 10.72
CA GLU A 459 -18.51 26.67 10.68
C GLU A 459 -18.33 27.50 11.96
N LEU A 460 -17.95 26.86 13.07
CA LEU A 460 -17.65 27.51 14.35
C LEU A 460 -16.19 27.96 14.46
N GLY A 461 -15.43 27.94 13.37
CA GLY A 461 -14.04 28.40 13.31
C GLY A 461 -13.01 27.39 13.81
N MET A 462 -13.38 26.13 14.05
CA MET A 462 -12.40 25.07 14.27
C MET A 462 -11.90 24.54 12.92
N PRO A 463 -10.59 24.48 12.68
CA PRO A 463 -10.07 23.99 11.41
C PRO A 463 -10.41 22.51 11.22
N GLN A 464 -10.87 22.15 10.01
CA GLN A 464 -11.01 20.76 9.60
C GLN A 464 -9.65 20.07 9.70
N ARG A 465 -9.57 19.01 10.50
CA ARG A 465 -8.39 18.14 10.54
C ARG A 465 -8.66 16.95 9.61
N SER A 466 -8.07 16.94 8.43
CA SER A 466 -8.13 15.78 7.54
C SER A 466 -7.38 14.61 8.18
N GLY A 467 -7.98 13.41 8.15
CA GLY A 467 -7.22 12.18 8.39
C GLY A 467 -6.18 11.98 7.28
N PHE A 468 -5.13 11.21 7.57
CA PHE A 468 -4.16 10.84 6.52
C PHE A 468 -4.88 10.05 5.41
N HIS A 469 -4.84 10.59 4.19
CA HIS A 469 -5.29 9.97 2.95
C HIS A 469 -4.16 10.18 1.92
N HIS A 470 -3.98 9.21 1.02
CA HIS A 470 -2.83 9.14 0.12
C HIS A 470 -3.06 9.86 -1.18
#